data_AF-A0A2M8D848-F1
#
_entry.id   AF-A0A2M8D848-F1
#
_cell.length_a   1.000
_cell.length_b   1.000
_cell.length_c   1.000
_cell.angle_alpha   90.00
_cell.angle_beta   90.00
_cell.angle_gamma   90.00
#
_symmetry.space_group_name_H-M   'P 1'
#
loop_
_entity.id
_entity.type
_entity.pdbx_description
1 polymer ?
#
loop_
_entity_poly.entity_id
_entity_poly.type
_entity_poly.pdbx_seq_one_letter_code
_entity_poly.pdbx_strand_id
1 'polypeptide(L)' 'MFELDKGLEIVELALKEDMPAGDLTTDAILSDQASSVSARVETREPCVVAGFPAVDKIVQYFPDVKLSVFHSDGD' A
#
# COMPACT_ATOMS: atom_id res chain seq x y z
N MET A 1 -26.73 8.96 -5.31
CA MET A 1 -26.44 7.55 -5.67
C MET A 1 -24.94 7.44 -5.70
N PHE A 2 -24.33 7.17 -4.54
CA PHE A 2 -22.89 6.97 -4.43
C PHE A 2 -22.70 5.46 -4.39
N GLU A 3 -22.35 4.86 -5.53
CA GLU A 3 -21.62 3.60 -5.47
C GLU A 3 -20.26 3.96 -4.89
N LEU A 4 -20.15 3.88 -3.56
CA LEU A 4 -18.85 3.81 -2.92
C LEU A 4 -18.12 2.66 -3.60
N ASP A 5 -16.97 2.96 -4.19
CA ASP A 5 -16.10 1.97 -4.79
C ASP A 5 -15.72 0.96 -3.71
N LYS A 6 -16.42 -0.18 -3.66
CA LYS A 6 -16.34 -1.17 -2.56
C LYS A 6 -14.91 -1.61 -2.24
N GLY A 7 -13.99 -1.53 -3.21
CA GLY A 7 -12.59 -1.87 -2.95
C GLY A 7 -11.85 -0.82 -2.12
N LEU A 8 -12.27 0.44 -2.15
CA LEU A 8 -11.71 1.52 -1.32
C LEU A 8 -12.14 1.35 0.14
N GLU A 9 -13.39 0.92 0.37
CA GLU A 9 -13.91 0.60 1.71
C GLU A 9 -13.13 -0.55 2.37
N ILE A 10 -12.83 -1.61 1.62
CA ILE A 10 -12.06 -2.76 2.16
C ILE A 10 -10.64 -2.35 2.53
N VAL A 11 -9.98 -1.53 1.71
CA VAL A 11 -8.64 -1.01 2.01
C VAL A 11 -8.67 -0.14 3.27
N GLU A 12 -9.67 0.73 3.40
CA GLU A 12 -9.82 1.58 4.60
C GLU A 12 -10.03 0.75 5.87
N LEU A 13 -10.87 -0.30 5.80
CA LEU A 13 -11.09 -1.21 6.92
C LEU A 13 -9.81 -1.94 7.32
N ALA A 14 -9.04 -2.44 6.35
CA ALA A 14 -7.76 -3.10 6.61
C ALA A 14 -6.74 -2.15 7.24
N LEU A 15 -6.65 -0.91 6.77
CA LEU A 15 -5.76 0.11 7.36
C LEU A 15 -6.15 0.46 8.80
N LYS A 16 -7.45 0.59 9.08
CA LYS A 16 -7.98 0.86 10.43
C LYS A 16 -7.76 -0.32 11.38
N GLU A 17 -7.81 -1.55 10.89
CA GLU A 17 -7.53 -2.75 11.67
C GLU A 17 -6.06 -2.80 12.10
N ASP A 18 -5.14 -2.58 11.16
CA ASP A 18 -3.69 -2.74 11.39
C ASP A 18 -3.07 -1.52 12.12
N MET A 19 -3.49 -0.31 11.74
CA MET A 19 -2.94 0.95 12.26
C MET A 19 -4.05 1.90 12.77
N PRO A 20 -4.87 1.49 13.75
CA PRO A 20 -5.99 2.31 14.25
C PRO A 20 -5.56 3.68 14.81
N ALA A 21 -4.29 3.80 15.23
CA ALA A 21 -3.69 5.03 15.75
C ALA A 21 -2.33 5.35 15.09
N GLY A 22 -2.07 4.80 13.90
CA GLY A 22 -0.75 4.85 13.24
C GLY A 22 0.17 3.68 13.61
N ASP A 23 1.43 3.74 13.18
CA ASP A 23 2.47 2.73 13.45
C ASP A 23 3.51 3.28 14.44
N LEU A 24 3.29 2.98 15.73
CA LEU A 24 4.16 3.41 16.81
C LEU A 24 5.60 2.92 16.68
N THR A 25 5.82 1.75 16.07
CA THR A 25 7.18 1.19 15.93
C THR A 25 7.95 1.98 14.89
N THR A 26 7.32 2.25 13.75
CA THR A 26 7.91 3.07 12.69
C THR A 26 8.16 4.50 13.20
N ASP A 27 7.19 5.12 13.87
CA ASP A 27 7.30 6.48 14.40
C ASP A 27 8.40 6.61 15.48
N ALA A 28 8.63 5.57 16.27
CA ALA A 28 9.65 5.60 17.32
C ALA A 28 11.08 5.40 16.80
N ILE A 29 11.24 4.70 15.67
CA ILE A 29 12.57 4.33 15.11
C ILE A 29 12.97 5.29 13.99
N LEU A 30 12.05 5.61 13.09
CA LEU A 30 12.28 6.51 11.98
C LEU A 30 11.97 7.94 12.42
N SER A 31 13.00 8.78 12.46
CA SER A 31 12.80 10.23 12.60
C SER A 31 12.42 10.85 11.24
N ASP A 32 11.71 11.99 11.25
CA ASP A 32 11.32 12.81 10.08
C ASP A 32 12.49 13.27 9.17
N GLN A 33 13.70 12.78 9.42
CA GLN A 33 14.96 13.18 8.78
C GLN A 33 15.34 12.29 7.57
N ALA A 34 14.63 11.19 7.31
CA ALA A 34 14.90 10.36 6.14
C ALA A 34 14.46 11.08 4.86
N SER A 35 15.43 11.55 4.05
CA SER A 35 15.17 12.36 2.86
C SER A 35 14.54 11.58 1.69
N SER A 36 14.79 10.28 1.60
CA SER A 36 14.13 9.36 0.66
C SER A 36 14.51 7.91 0.97
N VAL A 37 13.57 6.98 0.88
CA VAL A 37 13.81 5.53 0.98
C VAL A 37 13.28 4.86 -0.28
N SER A 38 13.88 3.73 -0.67
CA SER A 38 13.41 2.89 -1.78
C SER A 38 13.18 1.47 -1.29
N ALA A 39 12.08 0.86 -1.72
CA ALA A 39 11.71 -0.51 -1.43
C ALA A 39 11.26 -1.21 -2.70
N ARG A 40 11.29 -2.55 -2.71
CA ARG A 40 10.83 -3.39 -3.81
C ARG A 40 10.01 -4.56 -3.29
N VAL A 41 9.00 -4.95 -4.05
CA VAL A 41 8.21 -6.16 -3.82
C VAL A 41 8.75 -7.24 -4.75
N GLU A 42 9.19 -8.36 -4.18
CA GLU A 42 9.76 -9.49 -4.93
C GLU A 42 8.93 -10.75 -4.63
N THR A 43 8.59 -11.50 -5.68
CA THR A 43 7.97 -12.81 -5.52
C THR A 43 8.99 -13.79 -4.96
N ARG A 44 8.56 -14.69 -4.08
CA ARG A 44 9.44 -15.70 -3.46
C ARG A 44 9.36 -17.06 -4.13
N GLU A 45 8.43 -17.22 -5.05
CA GLU A 45 8.17 -18.42 -5.82
C GLU A 45 7.48 -18.04 -7.15
N PRO A 46 7.44 -18.95 -8.14
CA PRO A 46 6.65 -18.74 -9.35
C PRO A 46 5.17 -18.56 -9.02
N CYS A 47 4.57 -17.47 -9.51
CA CYS A 47 3.16 -17.14 -9.30
C CYS A 47 2.58 -16.42 -10.51
N VAL A 48 1.25 -16.25 -10.52
CA VAL A 48 0.56 -15.29 -11.39
C VAL A 48 0.31 -14.03 -10.57
N VAL A 49 0.66 -12.87 -11.10
CA VAL A 49 0.49 -11.58 -10.46
C VAL A 49 -0.99 -11.18 -10.47
N ALA A 50 -1.52 -10.74 -9.33
CA ALA A 50 -2.88 -10.25 -9.23
C ALA A 50 -3.02 -9.28 -8.04
N GLY A 51 -3.88 -8.26 -8.17
CA GLY A 51 -4.24 -7.35 -7.08
C GLY A 51 -3.71 -5.92 -7.21
N PHE A 52 -3.14 -5.51 -8.34
CA PHE A 52 -2.71 -4.12 -8.54
C PHE A 52 -3.81 -3.08 -8.27
N PRO A 53 -5.09 -3.28 -8.63
CA PRO A 53 -6.14 -2.33 -8.27
C PRO A 53 -6.29 -2.08 -6.76
N ALA A 54 -5.91 -3.04 -5.91
CA ALA A 54 -5.88 -2.85 -4.46
C ALA A 54 -4.65 -2.02 -4.05
N VAL A 55 -3.49 -2.28 -4.64
CA VAL A 55 -2.26 -1.51 -4.41
C VAL A 55 -2.46 -0.04 -4.79
N ASP A 56 -3.07 0.23 -5.95
CA ASP A 56 -3.37 1.59 -6.41
C ASP A 56 -4.26 2.35 -5.41
N LYS A 57 -5.20 1.67 -4.76
CA LYS A 57 -6.05 2.26 -3.72
C LYS A 57 -5.30 2.53 -2.43
N ILE A 58 -4.40 1.64 -2.02
CA ILE A 58 -3.57 1.82 -0.82
C ILE A 58 -2.67 3.05 -0.99
N VAL A 59 -2.03 3.23 -2.15
CA VAL A 59 -1.11 4.35 -2.40
C VAL A 59 -1.81 5.72 -2.29
N GLN A 60 -3.13 5.79 -2.53
CA GLN A 60 -3.89 7.03 -2.34
C GLN A 60 -3.92 7.51 -0.88
N TYR A 61 -3.73 6.61 0.10
CA TYR A 61 -3.62 6.96 1.53
C TYR A 61 -2.21 7.42 1.92
N PHE A 62 -1.20 7.20 1.07
CA PHE A 62 0.20 7.52 1.32
C PHE A 62 0.76 8.39 0.18
N PRO A 63 0.39 9.69 0.11
CA PRO A 63 0.67 10.55 -1.04
C PRO A 63 2.17 10.78 -1.31
N ASP A 64 3.02 10.55 -0.30
CA ASP A 64 4.47 10.69 -0.42
C ASP A 64 5.14 9.45 -1.06
N VAL A 65 4.39 8.37 -1.27
CA VAL A 65 4.86 7.15 -1.92
C VAL A 65 4.77 7.27 -3.43
N LYS A 66 5.91 7.09 -4.11
CA LYS A 66 5.96 6.93 -5.57
C LYS A 66 6.07 5.45 -5.93
N LEU A 67 5.05 4.93 -6.60
CA LEU A 67 5.03 3.54 -7.06
C LEU A 67 5.55 3.41 -8.50
N SER A 68 6.36 2.39 -8.77
CA SER A 68 6.74 1.96 -10.11
C SER A 68 6.34 0.49 -10.28
N VAL A 69 5.53 0.21 -11.31
CA VAL A 69 4.99 -1.12 -11.59
C VAL A 69 5.81 -1.76 -12.72
N PHE A 70 6.34 -2.96 -12.48
CA PHE A 70 7.20 -3.69 -13.42
C PHE A 70 6.50 -4.88 -14.10
N HIS A 71 5.35 -5.31 -13.58
CA HIS A 71 4.54 -6.43 -14.06
C HIS A 71 3.06 -6.04 -13.99
N SER A 72 2.20 -6.66 -14.80
CA SER A 72 0.74 -6.46 -14.77
C SER A 72 -0.01 -7.62 -14.12
N ASP A 73 -1.24 -7.37 -13.67
CA ASP A 73 -2.15 -8.45 -13.27
C ASP A 73 -2.33 -9.43 -14.44
N GLY A 74 -2.06 -10.72 -14.19
CA GLY A 74 -2.09 -11.80 -15.18
C GLY A 74 -0.74 -12.22 -15.73
N ASP A 75 0.33 -11.46 -15.48
CA ASP A 75 1.73 -11.88 -15.73
C ASP A 75 2.10 -13.08 -14.83
#